data_AF-A0A7V2I8S0-F1
#
_entry.id   AF-A0A7V2I8S0-F1
#
_cell.length_a   1.000
_cell.length_b   1.000
_cell.length_c   1.000
_cell.angle_alpha   90.00
_cell.angle_beta   90.00
_cell.angle_gamma   90.00
#
_symmetry.space_group_name_H-M   'P 1'
#
loop_
_entity.id
_entity.type
_entity.pdbx_description
1 polymer ?
#
loop_
_entity_poly.entity_id
_entity_poly.type
_entity_poly.pdbx_seq_one_letter_code
_entity_poly.pdbx_strand_id
1 'polypeptide(L)' 'MAMTCAEAVQRFFAYLDRALVGEARDELAAHLQACLDCCDRLAFSRQLDAFVRERLPDSPLPPDLEARIRGLLREA' A
#
# COMPACT_ATOMS: atom_id res chain seq x y z
N MET A 1 13.63 17.33 -9.42
CA MET A 1 13.84 16.37 -10.52
C MET A 1 12.64 15.44 -10.53
N ALA A 2 12.09 15.10 -11.70
CA ALA A 2 10.92 14.22 -11.77
C ALA A 2 11.32 12.76 -11.54
N MET A 3 10.56 12.03 -10.72
CA MET A 3 10.74 10.60 -10.45
C MET A 3 10.67 9.77 -11.74
N THR A 4 11.62 8.85 -11.91
CA THR A 4 11.65 7.91 -13.04
C THR A 4 10.73 6.72 -12.81
N CYS A 5 10.32 6.02 -13.88
CA CYS A 5 9.51 4.81 -13.77
C CYS A 5 10.21 3.70 -12.96
N ALA A 6 11.55 3.61 -13.05
CA ALA A 6 12.32 2.62 -12.29
C ALA A 6 12.23 2.88 -10.77
N GLU A 7 12.37 4.13 -10.36
CA GLU A 7 12.22 4.55 -8.96
C GLU A 7 10.77 4.38 -8.49
N ALA A 8 9.79 4.69 -9.35
CA ALA A 8 8.38 4.51 -9.06
C ALA A 8 8.03 3.04 -8.77
N VAL A 9 8.56 2.11 -9.56
CA VAL A 9 8.36 0.66 -9.37
C VAL A 9 8.99 0.18 -8.06
N GLN A 10 10.15 0.72 -7.66
CA GLN A 10 10.78 0.35 -6.38
C GLN A 10 9.97 0.80 -5.17
N ARG A 11 9.32 1.97 -5.24
CA ARG A 11 8.49 2.53 -4.16
C ARG A 11 7.03 2.06 -4.20
N PHE A 12 6.69 1.24 -5.18
CA PHE A 12 5.31 0.91 -5.53
C PHE A 12 4.55 0.13 -4.47
N PHE A 13 5.18 -0.91 -3.93
CA PHE A 13 4.56 -1.73 -2.88
C PHE A 13 4.37 -0.93 -1.59
N ALA A 14 5.34 -0.10 -1.21
CA ALA A 14 5.20 0.80 -0.06
C ALA A 14 4.04 1.79 -0.23
N TYR A 15 3.77 2.25 -1.46
CA TYR A 15 2.62 3.09 -1.76
C TYR A 15 1.29 2.35 -1.66
N LEU A 16 1.23 1.10 -2.16
CA LEU A 16 0.04 0.24 -2.05
C LEU A 16 -0.29 -0.08 -0.59
N ASP A 17 0.71 -0.39 0.21
CA ASP A 17 0.57 -0.72 1.63
C ASP A 17 0.38 0.52 2.53
N ARG A 18 0.30 1.72 1.93
CA ARG A 18 0.24 3.01 2.64
C ARG A 18 1.42 3.26 3.60
N ALA A 19 2.52 2.52 3.43
CA ALA A 19 3.77 2.69 4.18
C ALA A 19 4.58 3.90 3.66
N LEU A 20 4.28 4.39 2.45
CA LEU A 20 4.89 5.60 1.90
C LEU A 20 4.17 6.87 2.37
N VAL A 21 4.93 7.83 2.90
CA VAL A 21 4.42 9.05 3.54
C VAL A 21 5.16 10.31 3.07
N GLY A 22 4.55 11.48 3.30
CA GLY A 22 5.14 12.79 3.02
C GLY A 22 5.48 13.01 1.55
N GLU A 23 6.56 13.75 1.29
CA GLU A 23 7.01 14.14 -0.04
C GLU A 23 7.18 12.94 -0.98
N ALA A 24 7.72 11.83 -0.48
CA ALA A 24 7.93 10.63 -1.30
C ALA A 24 6.63 10.02 -1.83
N ARG A 25 5.52 10.15 -1.07
CA ARG A 25 4.19 9.72 -1.51
C ARG A 25 3.67 10.64 -2.59
N ASP A 26 3.82 11.95 -2.41
CA ASP A 26 3.29 12.96 -3.32
C ASP A 26 4.02 12.91 -4.68
N GLU A 27 5.34 12.72 -4.68
CA GLU A 27 6.13 12.53 -5.90
C GLU A 27 5.67 11.31 -6.71
N LEU A 28 5.45 10.17 -6.04
CA LEU A 28 5.00 8.95 -6.70
C LEU A 28 3.55 9.09 -7.20
N ALA A 29 2.68 9.74 -6.44
CA ALA A 29 1.31 10.02 -6.86
C ALA A 29 1.29 10.90 -8.13
N ALA A 30 2.13 11.94 -8.18
CA ALA A 30 2.27 12.78 -9.36
C ALA A 30 2.80 12.00 -10.57
N HIS A 31 3.78 11.10 -10.38
CA HIS A 31 4.27 10.23 -11.45
C HIS A 31 3.17 9.31 -11.98
N LEU A 32 2.41 8.67 -11.10
CA LEU A 32 1.32 7.78 -11.47
C LEU A 32 0.23 8.51 -12.26
N GLN A 33 -0.06 9.77 -11.91
CA GLN A 33 -1.02 10.59 -12.66
C GLN A 33 -0.57 10.90 -14.09
N ALA A 34 0.75 10.95 -14.34
CA ALA A 34 1.31 11.29 -15.65
C ALA A 34 1.66 10.07 -16.53
N CYS A 35 1.91 8.90 -15.93
CA CYS A 35 2.42 7.72 -16.63
C CYS A 35 1.37 6.60 -16.72
N LEU A 36 0.90 6.32 -17.94
CA LEU A 36 -0.07 5.25 -18.22
C LEU A 36 0.49 3.85 -17.91
N ASP A 37 1.74 3.55 -18.28
CA ASP A 37 2.34 2.24 -17.99
C ASP A 37 2.40 1.94 -16.49
N CYS A 38 2.72 2.94 -15.67
CA CYS A 38 2.74 2.80 -14.22
C CYS A 38 1.32 2.71 -13.64
N CYS A 39 0.32 3.34 -14.25
CA CYS A 39 -1.08 3.13 -13.93
C CYS A 39 -1.54 1.69 -14.21
N ASP A 40 -1.15 1.12 -15.35
CA ASP A 40 -1.50 -0.26 -15.70
C ASP A 40 -0.89 -1.26 -14.73
N ARG A 41 0.37 -1.06 -14.35
CA ARG A 41 1.02 -1.83 -13.28
C ARG A 41 0.27 -1.71 -11.95
N LEU A 42 -0.32 -0.54 -11.65
CA LEU A 42 -1.04 -0.28 -10.40
C LEU A 42 -2.37 -1.01 -10.39
N ALA A 43 -3.08 -0.94 -11.51
CA ALA A 43 -4.32 -1.67 -11.72
C ALA A 43 -4.07 -3.18 -11.57
N PHE A 44 -3.03 -3.71 -12.22
CA PHE A 44 -2.65 -5.12 -12.10
C PHE A 44 -2.36 -5.51 -10.65
N SER A 45 -1.54 -4.74 -9.94
CA SER A 45 -1.19 -5.07 -8.55
C SER A 45 -2.40 -5.06 -7.62
N ARG A 46 -3.35 -4.13 -7.81
CA ARG A 46 -4.60 -4.10 -7.04
C ARG A 46 -5.52 -5.28 -7.34
N GLN A 47 -5.61 -5.68 -8.61
CA GLN A 47 -6.38 -6.85 -9.02
C GLN A 47 -5.78 -8.13 -8.43
N LEU A 48 -4.45 -8.27 -8.47
CA LEU A 48 -3.76 -9.41 -7.86
C LEU A 48 -4.00 -9.48 -6.34
N ASP A 49 -3.89 -8.35 -5.65
CA ASP A 49 -4.12 -8.24 -4.21
C ASP A 49 -5.56 -8.59 -3.83
N ALA A 50 -6.55 -8.13 -4.61
CA ALA A 50 -7.95 -8.54 -4.45
C ALA A 50 -8.14 -10.05 -4.66
N PHE A 51 -7.58 -10.61 -5.73
CA PHE A 51 -7.64 -12.04 -6.03
C PHE A 51 -7.05 -12.90 -4.92
N VAL A 52 -5.92 -12.49 -4.34
CA VAL A 52 -5.33 -13.18 -3.19
C VAL A 52 -6.25 -13.07 -1.98
N ARG A 53 -6.76 -11.88 -1.65
CA ARG A 53 -7.68 -11.69 -0.52
C ARG A 53 -8.94 -12.55 -0.61
N GLU A 54 -9.54 -12.67 -1.79
CA GLU A 54 -10.72 -13.51 -2.01
C GLU A 54 -10.45 -15.01 -1.79
N ARG A 55 -9.20 -15.43 -1.89
CA ARG A 55 -8.77 -16.84 -1.75
C ARG A 55 -8.22 -17.15 -0.36
N LEU A 56 -7.93 -16.14 0.44
CA LEU A 56 -7.44 -16.33 1.80
C LEU A 56 -8.59 -16.82 2.69
N PRO A 57 -8.34 -17.79 3.58
CA PRO A 57 -9.33 -18.20 4.56
C PRO A 57 -9.68 -17.02 5.46
N ASP A 58 -10.98 -16.78 5.64
CA ASP A 58 -11.48 -15.78 6.58
C ASP A 58 -11.29 -16.31 8.01
N SER A 59 -10.08 -16.13 8.54
CA SER A 59 -9.76 -16.50 9.91
C SER A 59 -10.16 -15.35 10.83
N PRO A 60 -11.03 -15.58 11.83
CA PRO A 60 -11.37 -14.54 12.78
C PRO A 60 -10.12 -14.11 13.55
N LEU A 61 -10.00 -12.81 13.78
CA LEU A 61 -8.98 -12.26 14.65
C LEU A 61 -9.23 -12.69 16.10
N PRO A 62 -8.19 -12.85 16.94
CA PRO A 62 -8.38 -13.12 18.35
C PRO A 62 -9.24 -12.02 19.01
N PRO A 63 -10.25 -12.37 19.83
CA PRO A 63 -11.20 -11.39 20.38
C PRO A 63 -10.52 -10.31 21.24
N ASP A 64 -9.42 -10.67 21.90
CA ASP A 64 -8.68 -9.76 22.79
C ASP A 64 -7.66 -8.89 22.03
N LEU A 65 -7.47 -9.09 20.72
CA LEU A 65 -6.43 -8.40 19.96
C LEU A 65 -6.66 -6.88 19.95
N GLU A 66 -7.90 -6.44 19.76
CA GLU A 66 -8.25 -5.02 19.78
C GLU A 66 -7.95 -4.39 21.14
N ALA A 67 -8.37 -5.05 22.23
CA ALA A 67 -8.14 -4.58 23.59
C ALA A 67 -6.64 -4.45 23.89
N ARG A 68 -5.83 -5.43 23.44
CA ARG A 68 -4.37 -5.42 23.58
C ARG A 68 -3.73 -4.25 22.82
N ILE A 69 -4.10 -4.03 21.55
CA ILE A 69 -3.56 -2.93 20.73
C ILE A 69 -3.91 -1.57 21.35
N ARG A 70 -5.17 -1.38 21.79
CA ARG A 70 -5.60 -0.14 22.47
C ARG A 70 -4.89 0.09 23.81
N GLY A 71 -4.49 -0.98 24.51
CA GLY A 71 -3.64 -0.87 25.71
C GLY A 71 -2.30 -0.22 25.37
N LEU A 72 -1.58 -0.80 24.42
CA LEU A 72 -0.25 -0.32 23.99
C LEU A 72 -0.27 1.11 23.45
N LEU A 73 -1.30 1.48 22.66
CA LEU A 73 -1.40 2.84 22.11
C LEU A 73 -1.69 3.94 23.15
N ARG A 74 -2.18 3.58 24.35
CA ARG A 74 -2.40 4.54 25.45
C ARG A 74 -1.16 4.73 26.33
N GLU A 75 -0.23 3.80 26.26
CA GLU A 75 1.02 3.79 27.02
C GLU A 75 2.19 4.44 26.23
N ALA A 76 1.97 4.76 24.95
CA ALA A 76 2.92 5.40 24.04
C ALA A 76 2.58 6.88 23.81
#